data_AF-A0A7C7KWZ0-F1
#
_entry.id   AF-A0A7C7KWZ0-F1
#
_cell.length_a   1.000
_cell.length_b   1.000
_cell.length_c   1.000
_cell.angle_alpha   90.00
_cell.angle_beta   90.00
_cell.angle_gamma   90.00
#
_symmetry.space_group_name_H-M   'P 1'
#
loop_
_entity.id
_entity.type
_entity.pdbx_description
1 polymer ?
#
loop_
_entity_poly.entity_id
_entity_poly.type
_entity_poly.pdbx_seq_one_letter_code
_entity_poly.pdbx_strand_id
1 'polypeptide(L)'
;MNLETRPNHAMDEPATVEAHSRTPSWMRWATVCLIAFVVVIADQWTKMWIRSWLPLGGSRCIFDGILWFTHIQNPGGAFGLFPNAPYAFLAGAIIVLVLFIIWGRQAI
;
A
#
# COMPACT_ATOMS: atom_id res chain seq x y z
N MET A 1 -6.29 70.75 -24.08
CA MET A 1 -6.74 69.94 -22.93
C MET A 1 -6.87 68.50 -23.40
N ASN A 2 -5.80 67.74 -23.26
CA ASN A 2 -5.78 66.28 -23.30
C ASN A 2 -4.72 65.87 -22.29
N LEU A 3 -5.15 65.06 -21.34
CA LEU A 3 -4.49 64.80 -20.08
C LEU A 3 -3.29 63.87 -20.27
N GLU A 4 -2.20 64.16 -19.56
CA GLU A 4 -1.14 63.22 -19.26
C GLU A 4 -1.71 61.91 -18.72
N THR A 5 -1.43 60.80 -19.41
CA THR A 5 -1.33 59.50 -18.78
C THR A 5 0.15 59.12 -18.75
N ARG A 6 0.81 59.50 -17.65
CA ARG A 6 2.13 58.97 -17.32
C ARG A 6 2.06 57.46 -17.03
N PRO A 7 3.16 56.74 -17.27
CA PRO A 7 3.21 55.29 -17.39
C PRO A 7 3.40 54.62 -16.03
N ASN A 8 2.69 53.52 -15.80
CA ASN A 8 2.84 52.70 -14.59
C ASN A 8 3.30 51.31 -15.01
N HIS A 9 4.62 51.21 -15.05
CA HIS A 9 5.41 50.01 -14.90
C HIS A 9 4.80 49.07 -13.85
N ALA A 10 4.23 47.96 -14.29
CA ALA A 10 4.22 46.73 -13.52
C ALA A 10 4.36 45.64 -14.57
N MET A 11 5.58 45.11 -14.63
CA MET A 11 5.94 43.82 -15.17
C MET A 11 4.71 43.03 -15.63
N ASP A 12 4.65 42.68 -16.92
CA ASP A 12 4.14 41.37 -17.30
C ASP A 12 5.02 40.36 -16.54
N GLU A 13 4.73 40.19 -15.25
CA GLU A 13 5.19 39.06 -14.47
C GLU A 13 4.65 37.91 -15.31
N PRO A 14 5.51 37.14 -16.00
CA PRO A 14 5.00 35.98 -16.70
C PRO A 14 4.21 35.25 -15.63
N ALA A 15 3.01 34.83 -15.98
CA ALA A 15 2.28 33.84 -15.24
C ALA A 15 3.13 32.56 -15.22
N THR A 16 4.25 32.56 -14.50
CA THR A 16 4.83 31.43 -13.81
C THR A 16 3.91 31.14 -12.64
N VAL A 17 2.62 31.02 -12.93
CA VAL A 17 1.65 30.34 -12.08
C VAL A 17 2.23 28.95 -12.00
N GLU A 18 2.83 28.71 -10.85
CA GLU A 18 3.51 27.51 -10.42
C GLU A 18 2.89 26.28 -11.09
N ALA A 19 3.61 25.73 -12.06
CA ALA A 19 3.26 24.48 -12.68
C ALA A 19 3.31 23.42 -11.59
N HIS A 20 2.18 23.22 -10.90
CA HIS A 20 1.98 22.22 -9.89
C HIS A 20 2.30 20.88 -10.55
N SER A 21 3.50 20.36 -10.30
CA SER A 21 3.98 19.12 -10.88
C SER A 21 3.17 17.98 -10.28
N ARG A 22 1.97 17.73 -10.84
CA ARG A 22 1.15 16.58 -10.48
C ARG A 22 1.98 15.35 -10.78
N THR A 23 2.34 14.60 -9.75
CA THR A 23 3.02 13.32 -9.94
C THR A 23 2.15 12.46 -10.85
N PRO A 24 2.68 11.95 -11.97
CA PRO A 24 1.87 11.21 -12.90
C PRO A 24 1.36 9.93 -12.23
N SER A 25 0.09 9.58 -12.48
CA SER A 25 -0.62 8.51 -11.80
C SER A 25 0.12 7.17 -11.83
N TRP A 26 0.82 6.86 -12.93
CA TRP A 26 1.60 5.64 -13.08
C TRP A 26 2.74 5.52 -12.06
N MET A 27 3.33 6.64 -11.61
CA MET A 27 4.41 6.63 -10.63
C MET A 27 3.88 6.28 -9.23
N ARG A 28 2.67 6.72 -8.90
CA ARG A 28 1.97 6.32 -7.67
C ARG A 28 1.66 4.82 -7.69
N TRP A 29 1.12 4.31 -8.79
CA TRP A 29 0.85 2.88 -8.96
C TRP A 29 2.14 2.05 -8.91
N ALA A 30 3.22 2.53 -9.53
CA ALA A 30 4.53 1.87 -9.46
C ALA A 30 5.04 1.75 -8.02
N THR A 31 4.93 2.82 -7.22
CA THR A 31 5.27 2.80 -5.80
C THR A 31 4.41 1.80 -5.01
N VAL A 32 3.09 1.78 -5.24
CA VAL A 32 2.18 0.82 -4.59
C VAL A 32 2.55 -0.62 -4.95
N CYS A 33 2.82 -0.91 -6.23
CA CYS A 33 3.23 -2.23 -6.68
C CYS A 33 4.58 -2.64 -6.09
N LEU A 34 5.55 -1.72 -6.00
CA LEU A 34 6.85 -1.98 -5.39
C LEU A 34 6.71 -2.34 -3.90
N ILE A 35 5.92 -1.56 -3.15
CA ILE A 35 5.65 -1.84 -1.74
C ILE A 35 4.98 -3.20 -1.59
N ALA A 36 3.92 -3.48 -2.37
CA ALA A 36 3.22 -4.75 -2.33
C ALA A 36 4.16 -5.93 -2.62
N PHE A 37 5.04 -5.79 -3.62
CA PHE A 37 6.04 -6.81 -3.95
C PHE A 37 7.01 -7.07 -2.79
N VAL A 38 7.58 -6.02 -2.20
CA VAL A 38 8.49 -6.14 -1.05
C VAL A 38 7.79 -6.82 0.14
N VAL A 39 6.54 -6.44 0.43
CA VAL A 39 5.76 -7.03 1.51
C VAL A 39 5.50 -8.53 1.27
N VAL A 40 5.15 -8.92 0.04
CA VAL A 40 4.94 -10.34 -0.31
C VAL A 40 6.23 -11.15 -0.15
N ILE A 41 7.37 -10.62 -0.60
CA ILE A 41 8.67 -11.29 -0.42
C ILE A 41 9.01 -11.45 1.07
N ALA A 42 8.84 -10.38 1.87
CA ALA A 42 9.11 -10.42 3.31
C ALA A 42 8.20 -11.42 4.04
N ASP A 43 6.90 -11.46 3.69
CA ASP A 43 5.93 -12.41 4.25
C ASP A 43 6.32 -13.86 3.96
N GLN A 44 6.63 -14.17 2.69
CA GLN A 44 6.99 -15.54 2.30
C GLN A 44 8.33 -15.98 2.90
N TRP A 45 9.32 -15.08 2.96
CA TRP A 45 10.60 -15.38 3.60
C TRP A 45 10.42 -15.65 5.10
N THR A 46 9.66 -14.81 5.81
CA THR A 46 9.40 -15.00 7.25
C THR A 46 8.70 -16.33 7.50
N LYS A 47 7.70 -16.70 6.69
CA LYS A 47 7.02 -18.00 6.78
C LYS A 47 7.96 -19.16 6.52
N MET A 48 8.86 -19.05 5.56
CA MET A 48 9.88 -20.07 5.28
C MET A 48 10.82 -20.24 6.48
N TRP A 49 11.29 -19.13 7.06
CA TRP A 49 12.16 -19.14 8.22
C TRP A 49 11.51 -19.78 9.45
N ILE A 50 10.25 -19.44 9.76
CA ILE A 50 9.53 -20.05 10.87
C ILE A 50 9.33 -21.55 10.66
N ARG A 51 8.98 -21.98 9.44
CA ARG A 51 8.80 -23.42 9.13
C ARG A 51 10.09 -24.24 9.23
N SER A 52 11.26 -23.65 8.96
CA SER A 52 12.54 -24.35 9.10
C SER A 52 13.07 -24.36 10.53
N TRP A 53 12.61 -23.43 11.37
CA TRP A 53 13.14 -23.25 12.73
C TRP A 53 12.26 -23.82 13.83
N LEU A 54 10.93 -23.79 13.65
CA LEU A 54 9.95 -24.26 14.64
C LEU A 54 9.10 -25.39 14.06
N PRO A 55 8.96 -26.54 14.77
CA PRO A 55 7.97 -27.53 14.40
C PRO A 55 6.55 -26.95 14.54
N LEU A 56 5.56 -27.54 13.87
CA LEU A 56 4.17 -27.12 14.00
C LEU A 56 3.72 -27.20 15.47
N GLY A 57 3.10 -26.13 15.98
CA GLY A 57 2.73 -25.97 17.40
C GLY A 57 3.86 -25.50 18.31
N GLY A 58 5.11 -25.46 17.81
CA GLY A 58 6.26 -24.97 18.57
C GLY A 58 6.19 -23.46 18.82
N SER A 59 6.69 -23.02 19.98
CA SER A 59 6.79 -21.61 20.35
C SER A 59 8.18 -21.29 20.88
N ARG A 60 8.69 -20.09 20.56
CA ARG A 60 9.96 -19.56 21.07
C ARG A 60 9.80 -18.10 21.48
N CYS A 61 10.18 -17.82 22.71
CA CYS A 61 10.26 -16.46 23.22
C CYS A 61 11.42 -15.71 22.56
N ILE A 62 11.15 -14.48 22.10
CA ILE A 62 12.15 -13.57 21.52
C ILE A 62 12.45 -12.45 22.51
N PHE A 63 11.40 -11.86 23.09
CA PHE A 63 11.48 -10.89 24.17
C PHE A 63 10.52 -11.31 25.27
N ASP A 64 11.05 -11.60 26.45
CA ASP A 64 10.27 -12.10 27.56
C ASP A 64 9.18 -11.09 27.96
N GLY A 65 7.96 -11.60 28.18
CA GLY A 65 6.79 -10.77 28.46
C GLY A 65 6.17 -10.05 27.26
N ILE A 66 6.80 -10.04 26.07
CA ILE A 66 6.41 -9.16 24.95
C ILE A 66 6.14 -9.93 23.65
N LEU A 67 7.06 -10.80 23.23
CA LEU A 67 7.03 -11.40 21.89
C LEU A 67 7.42 -12.87 21.88
N TRP A 68 6.54 -13.67 21.28
CA TRP A 68 6.77 -15.08 20.96
C TRP A 68 6.53 -15.34 19.49
N PHE A 69 7.41 -16.11 18.89
CA PHE A 69 7.15 -16.73 17.60
C PHE A 69 6.55 -18.11 17.83
N THR A 70 5.35 -18.33 17.29
CA THR A 70 4.64 -19.60 17.39
C THR A 70 4.25 -20.05 15.99
N HIS A 71 4.62 -21.28 15.63
CA HIS A 71 4.27 -21.86 14.33
C HIS A 71 2.87 -22.47 14.40
N ILE A 72 1.88 -21.78 13.83
CA ILE A 72 0.49 -22.22 13.75
C ILE A 72 0.04 -22.19 12.29
N GLN A 73 -0.76 -23.18 11.89
CA GLN A 73 -1.45 -23.18 10.60
C GLN A 73 -2.92 -22.79 10.82
N ASN A 74 -3.38 -21.78 10.08
CA ASN A 74 -4.77 -21.36 10.10
C ASN A 74 -5.45 -21.79 8.79
N PRO A 75 -6.24 -22.89 8.78
CA PRO A 75 -6.97 -23.32 7.59
C PRO A 75 -8.19 -22.43 7.27
N GLY A 76 -8.53 -21.49 8.16
CA GLY A 76 -9.54 -20.46 7.95
C GLY A 76 -8.95 -19.06 7.92
N GLY A 77 -9.82 -18.06 8.07
CA GLY A 77 -9.50 -16.64 8.12
C GLY A 77 -9.30 -16.17 9.57
N ALA A 78 -9.50 -14.87 9.80
CA ALA A 78 -9.50 -14.33 11.16
C ALA A 78 -10.49 -15.10 12.05
N PHE A 79 -10.08 -15.39 13.29
CA PHE A 79 -10.87 -16.15 14.28
C PHE A 79 -11.28 -17.57 13.84
N GLY A 80 -10.64 -18.14 12.82
CA GLY A 80 -10.99 -19.46 12.30
C GLY A 80 -12.25 -19.48 11.43
N LEU A 81 -12.74 -18.33 10.98
CA LEU A 81 -13.90 -18.25 10.08
C LEU A 81 -13.62 -18.91 8.72
N PHE A 82 -14.63 -19.52 8.13
CA PHE A 82 -14.56 -20.21 6.83
C PHE A 82 -13.41 -21.24 6.72
N PRO A 83 -13.32 -22.20 7.67
CA PRO A 83 -12.24 -23.19 7.63
C PRO A 83 -12.32 -24.04 6.36
N ASN A 84 -11.16 -24.30 5.75
CA ASN A 84 -11.00 -25.12 4.54
C ASN A 84 -11.77 -24.59 3.31
N ALA A 85 -12.03 -23.28 3.25
CA ALA A 85 -12.72 -22.63 2.12
C ALA A 85 -11.78 -21.72 1.30
N PRO A 86 -10.73 -22.25 0.65
CA PRO A 86 -9.73 -21.43 -0.05
C PRO A 86 -10.33 -20.59 -1.17
N TYR A 87 -11.37 -21.09 -1.86
CA TYR A 87 -12.05 -20.37 -2.92
C TYR A 87 -12.88 -19.17 -2.41
N ALA A 88 -13.40 -19.23 -1.18
CA ALA A 88 -14.08 -18.09 -0.57
C ALA A 88 -13.10 -16.94 -0.32
N PHE A 89 -11.90 -17.26 0.18
CA PHE A 89 -10.83 -16.26 0.36
C PHE A 89 -10.32 -15.71 -0.97
N LEU A 90 -10.14 -16.56 -1.98
CA LEU A 90 -9.74 -16.12 -3.32
C LEU A 90 -10.77 -15.16 -3.92
N ALA A 91 -12.06 -15.51 -3.87
CA ALA A 91 -13.13 -14.67 -4.35
C ALA A 91 -13.17 -13.32 -3.61
N GLY A 92 -13.10 -13.34 -2.27
CA GLY A 92 -13.02 -12.13 -1.45
C GLY A 92 -11.82 -11.25 -1.80
N ALA A 93 -10.64 -11.83 -1.97
CA ALA A 93 -9.42 -11.12 -2.35
C ALA A 93 -9.54 -10.45 -3.73
N ILE A 94 -10.11 -11.15 -4.72
CA ILE A 94 -10.37 -10.59 -6.05
C ILE A 94 -11.35 -9.41 -5.96
N ILE A 95 -12.43 -9.55 -5.20
CA ILE A 95 -13.43 -8.48 -5.02
C ILE A 95 -12.76 -7.24 -4.41
N VAL A 96 -12.02 -7.41 -3.30
CA VAL A 96 -11.32 -6.29 -2.65
C VAL A 96 -10.29 -5.64 -3.58
N LEU A 97 -9.53 -6.44 -4.33
CA LEU A 97 -8.55 -5.94 -5.29
C LEU A 97 -9.21 -5.09 -6.39
N VAL A 98 -10.30 -5.57 -6.98
CA VAL A 98 -11.04 -4.83 -8.01
C VAL A 98 -11.59 -3.52 -7.45
N LEU A 99 -12.22 -3.56 -6.27
CA LEU A 99 -12.72 -2.35 -5.60
C LEU A 99 -11.60 -1.35 -5.31
N PHE A 100 -10.45 -1.83 -4.82
CA PHE A 100 -9.27 -1.00 -4.57
C PHE A 100 -8.74 -0.34 -5.85
N ILE A 101 -8.68 -1.08 -6.97
CA ILE A 101 -8.27 -0.53 -8.26
C ILE A 101 -9.26 0.54 -8.74
N ILE A 102 -10.58 0.27 -8.67
CA ILE A 102 -11.62 1.23 -9.08
C ILE A 102 -11.52 2.50 -8.24
N TRP A 103 -11.43 2.37 -6.93
CA TRP A 103 -11.31 3.51 -6.01
C TRP A 103 -10.01 4.30 -6.25
N GLY A 104 -8.88 3.61 -6.40
CA GLY A 104 -7.59 4.24 -6.69
C GLY A 104 -7.56 4.97 -8.03
N ARG A 105 -8.37 4.55 -9.01
CA ARG A 105 -8.54 5.28 -10.29
C ARG A 105 -9.37 6.56 -10.14
N GLN A 106 -10.25 6.66 -9.14
CA GLN A 106 -11.08 7.83 -8.89
C GLN A 106 -10.38 8.88 -8.01
N ALA A 107 -9.45 8.45 -7.17
CA ALA A 107 -8.73 9.30 -6.21
C ALA A 107 -7.46 9.98 -6.78
N ILE A 108 -7.08 9.68 -8.02
CA ILE A 108 -5.91 10.23 -8.73
C ILE A 108 -6.39 11.08 -9.91
#